data_AF-A0A2V6F1C0-F1
#
_entry.id   AF-A0A2V6F1C0-F1
#
_cell.length_a   1.000
_cell.length_b   1.000
_cell.length_c   1.000
_cell.angle_alpha   90.00
_cell.angle_beta   90.00
_cell.angle_gamma   90.00
#
_symmetry.space_group_name_H-M   'P 1'
#
loop_
_entity.id
_entity.type
_entity.pdbx_description
1 polymer ?
#
loop_
_entity_poly.entity_id
_entity_poly.type
_entity_poly.pdbx_seq_one_letter_code
_entity_poly.pdbx_strand_id
1 'polypeptide(L)'
;MQKPKVDDKLNLLTDFGETEAICAEVLDDPTAEGGTLLKVMARGPFQEGQQCWIVSRDGSKIGATVESVFKQTIDSEVTLSTVLPA
;
A
#
# COMPACT_ATOMS: atom_id res chain seq x y z
N MET A 1 -3.34 -11.81 7.45
CA MET A 1 -2.66 -11.49 6.16
C MET A 1 -1.17 -11.65 6.37
N GLN A 2 -0.42 -12.25 5.44
CA GLN A 2 1.05 -12.32 5.53
C GLN A 2 1.69 -11.05 4.97
N LYS A 3 2.94 -10.77 5.36
CA LYS A 3 3.72 -9.68 4.80
C LYS A 3 3.84 -9.84 3.27
N PRO A 4 3.43 -8.84 2.46
CA PRO A 4 3.58 -8.88 1.02
C PRO A 4 5.04 -9.10 0.61
N LYS A 5 5.24 -9.69 -0.55
CA LYS A 5 6.53 -9.79 -1.22
C LYS A 5 6.59 -8.84 -2.41
N VAL A 6 7.81 -8.55 -2.85
CA VAL A 6 8.02 -7.89 -4.13
C VAL A 6 7.34 -8.70 -5.24
N ASP A 7 6.74 -8.00 -6.18
CA ASP A 7 5.89 -8.48 -7.28
C ASP A 7 4.53 -9.06 -6.87
N ASP A 8 4.17 -9.05 -5.58
CA ASP A 8 2.82 -9.42 -5.16
C ASP A 8 1.79 -8.40 -5.67
N LYS A 9 0.69 -8.92 -6.20
CA LYS A 9 -0.48 -8.15 -6.54
C LYS A 9 -1.30 -7.86 -5.28
N LEU A 10 -1.54 -6.59 -5.03
CA LEU A 10 -2.35 -6.08 -3.93
C LEU A 10 -3.65 -5.48 -4.49
N ASN A 11 -4.72 -5.56 -3.71
CA ASN A 11 -5.94 -4.81 -3.96
C ASN A 11 -6.04 -3.70 -2.92
N LEU A 12 -6.14 -2.46 -3.38
CA LEU A 12 -6.25 -1.28 -2.52
C LEU A 12 -7.67 -0.74 -2.61
N LEU A 13 -8.31 -0.55 -1.47
CA LEU A 13 -9.59 0.14 -1.37
C LEU A 13 -9.35 1.56 -0.84
N THR A 14 -9.66 2.53 -1.68
CA THR A 14 -9.54 3.97 -1.41
C THR A 14 -10.92 4.62 -1.40
N ASP A 15 -10.98 5.91 -1.07
CA ASP A 15 -12.21 6.71 -1.20
C ASP A 15 -12.70 6.82 -2.66
N PHE A 16 -11.83 6.57 -3.63
CA PHE A 16 -12.15 6.57 -5.06
C PHE A 16 -12.56 5.18 -5.59
N GLY A 17 -12.63 4.18 -4.72
CA GLY A 17 -12.95 2.79 -5.04
C GLY A 17 -11.75 1.86 -4.97
N GLU A 18 -11.95 0.65 -5.51
CA GLU A 18 -10.92 -0.39 -5.55
C GLU A 18 -9.97 -0.20 -6.74
N THR A 19 -8.68 -0.41 -6.50
CA THR A 19 -7.65 -0.39 -7.52
C THR A 19 -6.60 -1.45 -7.25
N GLU A 20 -6.03 -1.99 -8.31
CA GLU A 20 -4.96 -2.97 -8.22
C GLU A 20 -3.60 -2.26 -8.11
N ALA A 21 -2.70 -2.87 -7.34
CA ALA A 21 -1.35 -2.39 -7.17
C ALA A 21 -0.36 -3.56 -7.22
N ILE A 22 0.89 -3.27 -7.61
CA ILE A 22 2.00 -4.23 -7.58
C ILE A 22 2.97 -3.76 -6.50
N CYS A 23 3.32 -4.63 -5.56
CA CYS A 23 4.33 -4.33 -4.55
C CYS A 23 5.72 -4.31 -5.19
N ALA A 24 6.34 -3.13 -5.22
CA ALA A 24 7.67 -2.93 -5.78
C ALA A 24 8.76 -3.09 -4.71
N GLU A 25 8.52 -2.59 -3.50
CA GLU A 25 9.46 -2.68 -2.38
C GLU A 25 8.73 -2.90 -1.05
N VAL A 26 9.41 -3.59 -0.13
CA VAL A 26 8.94 -3.87 1.23
C VAL A 26 10.06 -3.53 2.19
N LEU A 27 9.85 -2.54 3.06
CA LEU A 27 10.83 -2.03 4.00
C LEU A 27 10.23 -2.04 5.41
N ASP A 28 11.07 -2.22 6.42
CA ASP A 28 10.64 -1.97 7.80
C ASP A 28 10.59 -0.47 8.04
N ASP A 29 9.52 0.01 8.68
CA ASP A 29 9.37 1.43 8.99
C ASP A 29 10.18 1.75 10.27
N PRO A 30 11.26 2.55 10.19
CA PRO A 30 12.05 2.89 11.37
C PRO A 30 11.31 3.82 12.33
N THR A 31 10.18 4.40 11.92
CA THR A 31 9.41 5.38 12.70
C THR A 31 8.30 4.76 13.53
N ALA A 32 7.94 3.49 13.27
CA ALA A 32 6.87 2.78 13.95
C ALA A 32 7.29 1.36 14.32
N GLU A 33 7.14 0.97 15.60
CA GLU A 33 7.43 -0.40 16.04
C GLU A 33 6.50 -1.40 15.33
N GLY A 34 7.07 -2.34 14.57
CA GLY A 34 6.31 -3.27 13.73
C GLY A 34 5.72 -2.64 12.46
N GLY A 35 6.04 -1.38 12.18
CA GLY A 35 5.63 -0.71 10.95
C GLY A 35 6.34 -1.28 9.73
N THR A 36 5.65 -1.27 8.61
CA THR A 36 6.15 -1.68 7.30
C THR A 36 5.80 -0.60 6.29
N LEU A 37 6.78 -0.20 5.49
CA LEU A 37 6.59 0.63 4.32
C LEU A 37 6.50 -0.26 3.09
N LEU A 38 5.39 -0.13 2.36
CA LEU A 38 5.18 -0.81 1.08
C LEU A 38 5.23 0.23 -0.02
N LYS A 39 6.22 0.14 -0.89
CA LYS A 39 6.21 0.90 -2.14
C LYS A 39 5.45 0.10 -3.18
N VAL A 40 4.44 0.71 -3.77
CA VAL A 40 3.56 0.04 -4.74
C VAL A 40 3.42 0.85 -6.01
N MET A 41 3.30 0.15 -7.13
CA MET A 41 2.88 0.75 -8.40
C MET A 41 1.37 0.57 -8.53
N ALA A 42 0.63 1.67 -8.49
CA ALA A 42 -0.83 1.64 -8.48
C ALA A 42 -1.42 2.67 -9.45
N ARG A 43 -2.54 2.30 -10.07
CA ARG A 43 -3.29 3.22 -10.93
C ARG A 43 -4.33 3.98 -10.11
N GLY A 44 -4.49 5.26 -10.43
CA GLY A 44 -5.57 6.08 -9.89
C GLY A 44 -5.08 7.27 -9.06
N PRO A 45 -6.02 8.06 -8.53
CA PRO A 45 -5.70 9.18 -7.66
C PRO A 45 -5.25 8.69 -6.28
N PHE A 46 -4.12 9.21 -5.83
CA PHE A 46 -3.61 9.06 -4.47
C PHE A 46 -3.20 10.43 -3.95
N GLN A 47 -3.37 10.66 -2.65
CA GLN A 47 -2.96 11.89 -1.97
C GLN A 47 -2.17 11.56 -0.71
N GLU A 48 -1.14 12.34 -0.41
CA GLU A 48 -0.39 12.19 0.84
C GLU A 48 -1.30 12.43 2.06
N GLY A 49 -1.12 11.61 3.09
CA GLY A 49 -1.97 11.57 4.29
C GLY A 49 -3.30 10.85 4.09
N GLN A 50 -3.64 10.42 2.88
CA GLN A 50 -4.86 9.65 2.62
C GLN A 50 -4.80 8.28 3.31
N GLN A 51 -5.92 7.84 3.87
CA GLN A 51 -6.09 6.49 4.38
C GLN A 51 -6.59 5.56 3.26
N CYS A 52 -6.09 4.33 3.24
CA CYS A 52 -6.57 3.27 2.35
C CYS A 52 -6.53 1.91 3.05
N TRP A 53 -7.16 0.92 2.44
CA TRP A 53 -7.14 -0.46 2.91
C TRP A 53 -6.41 -1.35 1.92
N ILE A 54 -5.46 -2.13 2.42
CA ILE A 54 -4.91 -3.28 1.70
C ILE A 54 -5.87 -4.44 1.95
N VAL A 55 -6.51 -4.93 0.88
CA VAL A 55 -7.51 -5.99 0.95
C VAL A 55 -6.85 -7.32 0.58
N SER A 56 -6.94 -8.29 1.48
CA SER A 56 -6.43 -9.64 1.25
C SER A 56 -7.41 -10.48 0.44
N ARG A 57 -6.93 -11.61 -0.09
CA ARG A 57 -7.75 -12.58 -0.85
C ARG A 57 -8.89 -13.17 -0.01
N ASP A 58 -8.73 -13.26 1.32
CA ASP A 58 -9.75 -13.73 2.24
C ASP A 58 -10.77 -12.64 2.65
N GLY A 59 -10.64 -11.42 2.13
CA GLY A 59 -11.47 -10.27 2.45
C GLY A 59 -11.03 -9.47 3.69
N SER A 60 -10.01 -9.93 4.41
CA SER A 60 -9.41 -9.18 5.52
C SER A 60 -8.80 -7.87 5.03
N LYS A 61 -8.85 -6.83 5.86
CA LYS A 61 -8.35 -5.50 5.51
C LYS A 61 -7.28 -5.05 6.51
N ILE A 62 -6.22 -4.47 5.99
CA ILE A 62 -5.20 -3.77 6.79
C ILE A 62 -5.24 -2.29 6.42
N GLY A 63 -5.28 -1.43 7.42
CA GLY A 63 -5.22 0.02 7.22
C GLY A 63 -3.82 0.46 6.83
N ALA A 64 -3.73 1.38 5.88
CA ALA A 64 -2.47 1.96 5.45
C ALA A 64 -2.63 3.46 5.17
N THR A 65 -1.60 4.22 5.52
CA THR A 65 -1.49 5.65 5.22
C THR A 65 -0.64 5.83 3.97
N VAL A 66 -1.10 6.67 3.05
CA VAL A 66 -0.27 7.12 1.92
C VAL A 66 0.74 8.14 2.42
N GLU A 67 2.00 7.73 2.53
CA GLU A 67 3.09 8.60 2.98
C GLU A 67 3.61 9.49 1.86
N SER A 68 3.72 8.95 0.64
CA SER A 68 4.20 9.72 -0.52
C SER A 68 3.62 9.21 -1.83
N VAL A 69 3.49 10.11 -2.80
CA VAL A 69 3.02 9.79 -4.15
C VAL A 69 3.97 10.38 -5.18
N PHE A 70 4.63 9.52 -5.95
CA PHE A 70 5.50 9.92 -7.05
C PHE A 70 4.90 9.46 -8.38
N LYS A 71 4.38 10.43 -9.15
CA LYS A 71 3.76 10.15 -10.45
C LYS A 71 4.83 9.95 -11.52
N GLN A 72 5.07 8.71 -11.93
CA GLN A 72 5.99 8.40 -13.02
C GLN A 72 5.31 8.40 -14.39
N THR A 73 4.18 7.70 -14.53
CA THR A 73 3.49 7.56 -15.82
C THR A 73 1.97 7.52 -15.62
N ILE A 74 1.28 6.53 -16.21
CA ILE A 74 -0.14 6.25 -15.96
C ILE A 74 -0.36 5.64 -14.59
N ASP A 75 0.65 4.94 -14.08
CA ASP A 75 0.70 4.42 -12.72
C ASP A 75 1.58 5.34 -11.87
N SER A 76 1.22 5.45 -10.60
CA SER A 76 1.95 6.20 -9.59
C SER A 76 2.71 5.23 -8.72
N GLU A 77 3.93 5.60 -8.35
CA GLU A 77 4.62 4.98 -7.23
C GLU A 77 4.05 5.58 -5.93
N VAL A 78 3.55 4.73 -5.04
CA VAL A 78 2.89 5.14 -3.80
C VAL A 78 3.59 4.44 -2.64
N THR A 79 4.01 5.20 -1.65
CA THR A 79 4.54 4.64 -0.41
C THR A 79 3.42 4.53 0.61
N LEU A 80 3.16 3.32 1.09
CA LEU A 80 2.14 3.04 2.08
C LEU A 80 2.80 2.67 3.42
N SER A 81 2.49 3.40 4.49
CA SER A 81 2.85 2.99 5.86
C SER A 81 1.71 2.17 6.46
N THR A 82 2.05 1.02 7.03
CA THR A 82 1.08 0.10 7.61
C THR A 82 1.71 -0.74 8.73
N VAL A 83 0.88 -1.34 9.58
CA VAL A 83 1.31 -2.33 10.57
C VAL A 83 0.74 -3.68 10.17
N LEU A 84 1.63 -4.61 9.84
CA LEU A 84 1.23 -5.95 9.43
C LEU A 84 1.16 -6.87 10.66
N PRO A 85 0.12 -7.72 10.77
CA PRO A 85 0.05 -8.72 11.81
C PRO A 85 1.21 -9.72 11.67
N ALA A 86 1.75 -10.15 12.80
CA ALA A 86 2.83 -11.13 12.91
C ALA A 86 2.46 -12.51 12.35
#